data_AF-R7Y5S0-F1
#
_entry.id   AF-R7Y5S0-F1
#
_cell.length_a   1.000
_cell.length_b   1.000
_cell.length_c   1.000
_cell.angle_alpha   90.00
_cell.angle_beta   90.00
_cell.angle_gamma   90.00
#
_symmetry.space_group_name_H-M   'P 1'
#
loop_
_entity.id
_entity.type
_entity.pdbx_description
1 polymer ?
#
loop_
_entity_poly.entity_id
_entity_poly.type
_entity_poly.pdbx_seq_one_letter_code
_entity_poly.pdbx_strand_id
1 'polypeptide(L)'
;MSVVDDAARAMAVRQGSSARSSAPGVAMRPSPIPPRAGSAPTPAGRLYRSRNVRWVARRPPEAIPARRGASGRRGPRLIPRYVYIPTWGLHDEPAETDTAHRKLESSRARLGLALVLTGSALTASALVHLVRYILLVVNRDRPLPEFLIVASDWLTVFVGVVAFLGFVLATLAFMRWVLELRADTYASAGLADPRRPGWVAALSGLPLINLIGAPLVLQEVATHRVGQDPSLDADLVGRRLRKLWVAWVLVNVAAAAAIVARLVAWRSDSLQTGANALAMVIVSAAISAAFAFWMARRVRTLFEAAEAAPVPTRRWVAVG
;
A
#
# COMPACT_ATOMS: atom_id res chain seq x y z
N MET A 1 12.03 2.13 25.60
CA MET A 1 11.54 0.99 26.41
C MET A 1 10.46 1.54 27.33
N SER A 2 9.21 1.10 27.39
CA SER A 2 8.39 0.12 26.67
C SER A 2 6.96 0.70 26.72
N VAL A 3 6.31 0.86 25.57
CA VAL A 3 4.89 1.27 25.48
C VAL A 3 4.00 0.02 25.41
N VAL A 4 4.42 -1.06 26.06
CA VAL A 4 3.84 -2.41 25.92
C VAL A 4 3.13 -2.87 27.21
N ASP A 5 3.27 -2.16 28.32
CA ASP A 5 2.84 -2.66 29.62
C ASP A 5 1.42 -2.24 30.06
N ASP A 6 0.78 -1.28 29.39
CA ASP A 6 -0.56 -0.78 29.79
C ASP A 6 -1.74 -1.56 29.16
N ALA A 7 -1.51 -2.33 28.09
CA ALA A 7 -2.58 -3.07 27.41
C ALA A 7 -2.99 -4.38 28.12
N ALA A 8 -2.16 -4.89 29.05
CA ALA A 8 -2.37 -6.19 29.69
C ALA A 8 -3.29 -6.14 30.93
N ARG A 9 -3.53 -4.97 31.52
CA ARG A 9 -4.39 -4.85 32.74
C ARG A 9 -5.89 -4.70 32.46
N ALA A 10 -6.29 -4.40 31.23
CA ALA A 10 -7.70 -4.18 30.89
C ALA A 10 -8.51 -5.46 30.58
N MET A 11 -7.86 -6.62 30.42
CA MET A 11 -8.54 -7.87 30.05
C MET A 11 -8.75 -8.88 31.19
N ALA A 12 -8.33 -8.57 32.41
CA ALA A 12 -8.33 -9.52 33.53
C ALA A 12 -9.62 -9.54 34.39
N VAL A 13 -10.65 -8.72 34.10
CA VAL A 13 -11.81 -8.56 35.00
C VAL A 13 -13.10 -9.24 34.50
N ARG A 14 -13.09 -9.94 33.35
CA ARG A 14 -14.35 -10.42 32.74
C ARG A 14 -14.50 -11.93 32.54
N GLN A 15 -13.85 -12.78 33.34
CA GLN A 15 -14.13 -14.22 33.32
C GLN A 15 -13.99 -14.83 34.71
N GLY A 16 -15.13 -15.10 35.35
CA GLY A 16 -15.17 -15.74 36.66
C GLY A 16 -16.59 -15.90 37.18
N SER A 17 -17.35 -16.83 36.60
CA SER A 17 -18.28 -17.68 37.36
C SER A 17 -18.83 -18.78 36.46
N SER A 18 -18.34 -20.01 36.68
CA SER A 18 -18.84 -21.23 36.07
C SER A 18 -19.36 -22.18 37.14
N ALA A 19 -20.62 -22.57 36.95
CA ALA A 19 -21.16 -23.93 37.04
C ALA A 19 -21.30 -24.69 38.38
N ARG A 20 -22.48 -25.30 38.53
CA ARG A 20 -22.72 -26.66 39.06
C ARG A 20 -24.00 -27.19 38.39
N SER A 21 -23.90 -28.07 37.39
CA SER A 21 -23.81 -29.54 37.46
C SER A 21 -25.12 -30.24 37.84
N SER A 22 -25.69 -31.00 36.89
CA SER A 22 -26.23 -32.35 37.10
C SER A 22 -26.73 -32.97 35.77
N ALA A 23 -26.39 -34.24 35.56
CA ALA A 23 -26.88 -35.16 34.54
C ALA A 23 -27.25 -36.48 35.26
N PRO A 24 -27.68 -37.55 34.57
CA PRO A 24 -28.93 -37.71 33.80
C PRO A 24 -29.77 -38.90 34.35
N GLY A 25 -31.02 -39.06 33.93
CA GLY A 25 -31.85 -40.23 34.31
C GLY A 25 -32.96 -40.51 33.29
N VAL A 26 -32.96 -41.71 32.74
CA VAL A 26 -33.91 -42.27 31.75
C VAL A 26 -34.96 -43.14 32.46
N ALA A 27 -36.09 -43.34 31.78
CA ALA A 27 -37.24 -44.23 32.04
C ALA A 27 -38.38 -43.57 32.85
N MET A 28 -39.67 -43.74 32.57
CA MET A 28 -40.40 -44.83 31.92
C MET A 28 -41.83 -44.34 31.57
N ARG A 29 -42.44 -44.90 30.52
CA ARG A 29 -43.84 -44.67 30.14
C ARG A 29 -44.82 -45.28 31.17
N PRO A 30 -46.04 -44.75 31.27
CA PRO A 30 -47.21 -45.62 31.13
C PRO A 30 -48.27 -45.06 30.15
N SER A 31 -48.99 -45.99 29.51
CA SER A 31 -50.18 -45.77 28.67
C SER A 31 -51.48 -46.08 29.48
N PRO A 32 -52.70 -46.12 28.91
CA PRO A 32 -53.75 -45.09 29.05
C PRO A 32 -55.09 -45.58 29.67
N ILE A 33 -55.92 -44.71 30.27
CA ILE A 33 -57.34 -44.98 30.64
C ILE A 33 -58.19 -43.68 30.45
N PRO A 34 -59.49 -43.77 30.05
CA PRO A 34 -60.13 -42.83 29.11
C PRO A 34 -61.22 -41.90 29.75
N PRO A 35 -62.17 -41.33 28.99
CA PRO A 35 -62.42 -39.90 28.91
C PRO A 35 -63.48 -39.38 29.92
N ARG A 36 -63.34 -38.12 30.35
CA ARG A 36 -64.47 -37.35 30.87
C ARG A 36 -64.72 -36.15 29.97
N ALA A 37 -65.87 -36.17 29.31
CA ALA A 37 -66.34 -35.08 28.46
C ALA A 37 -66.67 -33.83 29.28
N GLY A 38 -66.40 -32.65 28.70
CA GLY A 38 -67.14 -31.43 29.03
C GLY A 38 -66.32 -30.23 29.52
N SER A 39 -65.56 -29.61 28.63
CA SER A 39 -65.61 -28.15 28.33
C SER A 39 -64.43 -27.80 27.44
N ALA A 40 -64.72 -27.40 26.21
CA ALA A 40 -63.70 -27.01 25.25
C ALA A 40 -62.99 -25.73 25.73
N PRO A 41 -61.66 -25.66 25.70
CA PRO A 41 -60.94 -24.40 25.84
C PRO A 41 -61.16 -23.58 24.58
N THR A 42 -61.70 -22.37 24.73
CA THR A 42 -61.86 -21.40 23.65
C THR A 42 -60.48 -21.11 23.03
N PRO A 43 -60.27 -21.30 21.72
CA PRO A 43 -59.01 -20.95 21.10
C PRO A 43 -58.85 -19.43 21.12
N ALA A 44 -57.80 -18.94 21.76
CA ALA A 44 -57.30 -17.57 21.61
C ALA A 44 -56.75 -17.39 20.18
N GLY A 45 -57.67 -17.31 19.23
CA GLY A 45 -57.39 -17.27 17.80
C GLY A 45 -57.91 -15.98 17.18
N ARG A 46 -56.97 -15.08 16.87
CA ARG A 46 -57.06 -14.10 15.78
C ARG A 46 -58.12 -13.00 15.92
N LEU A 47 -57.85 -12.04 16.81
CA LEU A 47 -58.42 -10.68 16.75
C LEU A 47 -57.92 -9.83 15.56
N TYR A 48 -57.11 -10.40 14.65
CA TYR A 48 -56.41 -9.64 13.59
C TYR A 48 -57.15 -9.57 12.25
N ARG A 49 -58.43 -9.94 12.18
CA ARG A 49 -59.20 -9.83 10.93
C ARG A 49 -60.66 -9.46 11.17
N SER A 50 -60.91 -8.36 11.87
CA SER A 50 -62.21 -7.69 11.79
C SER A 50 -62.22 -6.77 10.57
N ARG A 51 -63.29 -6.84 9.77
CA ARG A 51 -63.43 -6.16 8.47
C ARG A 51 -63.50 -4.62 8.58
N ASN A 52 -63.53 -4.08 9.81
CA ASN A 52 -63.83 -2.69 10.11
C ASN A 52 -62.74 -1.96 10.94
N VAL A 53 -61.53 -2.52 11.09
CA VAL A 53 -60.43 -1.83 11.78
C VAL A 53 -59.54 -1.12 10.76
N ARG A 54 -59.61 0.22 10.76
CA ARG A 54 -58.70 1.08 9.99
C ARG A 54 -57.54 1.48 10.88
N TRP A 55 -56.36 0.92 10.63
CA TRP A 55 -55.13 1.42 11.22
C TRP A 55 -54.85 2.83 10.68
N VAL A 56 -54.71 3.79 11.59
CA VAL A 56 -54.26 5.15 11.27
C VAL A 56 -53.00 5.39 12.08
N ALA A 57 -51.85 5.44 11.40
CA ALA A 57 -50.61 5.87 12.02
C ALA A 57 -50.72 7.38 12.32
N ARG A 58 -51.09 7.72 13.55
CA ARG A 58 -50.96 9.08 14.05
C ARG A 58 -49.65 9.20 14.80
N ARG A 59 -48.95 10.30 14.52
CA ARG A 59 -47.78 10.71 15.29
C ARG A 59 -48.20 10.89 16.76
N PRO A 60 -47.51 10.27 17.73
CA PRO A 60 -47.74 10.52 19.15
C PRO A 60 -47.70 12.03 19.43
N PRO A 61 -48.58 12.57 20.29
CA PRO A 61 -48.67 14.01 20.53
C PRO A 61 -47.32 14.63 20.95
N GLU A 62 -46.47 13.84 21.57
CA GLU A 62 -45.11 14.18 22.03
C GLU A 62 -44.10 14.38 20.89
N ALA A 63 -44.32 13.73 19.75
CA ALA A 63 -43.48 13.83 18.56
C ALA A 63 -43.94 14.96 17.62
N ILE A 64 -45.03 15.65 17.93
CA ILE A 64 -45.49 16.82 17.18
C ILE A 64 -44.61 18.00 17.61
N PRO A 65 -43.73 18.52 16.74
CA PRO A 65 -42.90 19.67 17.11
C PRO A 65 -43.83 20.84 17.44
N ALA A 66 -43.61 21.46 18.60
CA ALA A 66 -44.32 22.67 18.97
C ALA A 66 -44.17 23.69 17.83
N ARG A 67 -45.30 24.22 17.35
CA ARG A 67 -45.28 25.35 16.41
C ARG A 67 -44.48 26.46 17.08
N ARG A 68 -43.28 26.73 16.59
CA ARG A 68 -42.58 27.98 16.92
C ARG A 68 -43.56 29.10 16.59
N GLY A 69 -43.93 29.88 17.60
CA GLY A 69 -44.81 31.02 17.44
C GLY A 69 -44.32 31.90 16.29
N ALA A 70 -45.24 32.58 15.62
CA ALA A 70 -44.90 33.51 14.54
C ALA A 70 -43.75 34.39 15.02
N SER A 71 -42.56 34.20 14.44
CA SER A 71 -41.43 35.08 14.72
C SER A 71 -41.95 36.48 14.44
N GLY A 72 -41.96 37.34 15.46
CA GLY A 72 -42.57 38.67 15.38
C GLY A 72 -42.19 39.38 14.08
N ARG A 73 -43.09 40.24 13.58
CA ARG A 73 -42.98 40.99 12.30
C ARG A 73 -41.54 41.46 12.07
N ARG A 74 -40.71 40.61 11.44
CA ARG A 74 -39.60 41.10 10.64
C ARG A 74 -40.29 41.74 9.45
N GLY A 75 -40.01 43.03 9.23
CA GLY A 75 -40.40 43.72 8.01
C GLY A 75 -40.03 42.87 6.78
N PRO A 76 -40.57 43.21 5.59
CA PRO A 76 -40.41 42.39 4.39
C PRO A 76 -38.94 41.99 4.25
N ARG A 77 -38.66 40.70 4.47
CA ARG A 77 -37.31 40.17 4.29
C ARG A 77 -36.99 40.46 2.84
N LEU A 78 -35.97 41.29 2.60
CA LEU A 78 -35.42 41.45 1.26
C LEU A 78 -34.98 40.06 0.81
N ILE A 79 -35.82 39.41 0.01
CA ILE A 79 -35.45 38.22 -0.73
C ILE A 79 -34.31 38.71 -1.62
N PRO A 80 -33.08 38.19 -1.44
CA PRO A 80 -31.97 38.62 -2.27
C PRO A 80 -32.36 38.38 -3.73
N ARG A 81 -32.48 39.46 -4.51
CA ARG A 81 -32.71 39.36 -5.95
C ARG A 81 -31.35 39.12 -6.59
N TYR A 82 -31.02 37.87 -6.81
CA TYR A 82 -29.85 37.51 -7.60
C TYR A 82 -30.15 37.81 -9.07
N VAL A 83 -29.26 38.54 -9.73
CA VAL A 83 -29.31 38.79 -11.18
C VAL A 83 -28.87 37.54 -11.97
N TYR A 84 -28.34 36.54 -11.26
CA TYR A 84 -27.90 35.25 -11.79
C TYR A 84 -28.62 34.12 -11.05
N ILE A 85 -28.72 32.96 -11.68
CA ILE A 85 -29.24 31.75 -11.04
C ILE A 85 -28.24 31.36 -9.95
N PRO A 86 -28.63 31.37 -8.67
CA PRO A 86 -27.68 31.20 -7.60
C PRO A 86 -27.29 29.72 -7.50
N THR A 87 -25.99 29.44 -7.50
CA THR A 87 -25.41 28.11 -7.66
C THR A 87 -25.18 27.38 -6.33
N TRP A 88 -26.00 27.62 -5.30
CA TRP A 88 -25.89 26.93 -4.01
C TRP A 88 -26.43 25.48 -4.01
N GLY A 89 -26.54 24.88 -5.19
CA GLY A 89 -26.81 23.45 -5.33
C GLY A 89 -25.52 22.64 -5.12
N LEU A 90 -25.69 21.37 -4.78
CA LEU A 90 -24.59 20.41 -4.84
C LEU A 90 -24.12 20.34 -6.30
N HIS A 91 -22.94 20.88 -6.57
CA HIS A 91 -22.31 20.74 -7.88
C HIS A 91 -21.76 19.32 -7.99
N ASP A 92 -22.47 18.45 -8.72
CA ASP A 92 -21.92 17.18 -9.18
C ASP A 92 -20.95 17.45 -10.34
N GLU A 93 -19.75 17.93 -10.01
CA GLU A 93 -18.64 17.89 -10.95
C GLU A 93 -18.25 16.41 -11.15
N PRO A 94 -18.14 15.92 -12.41
CA PRO A 94 -17.70 14.55 -12.65
C PRO A 94 -16.33 14.36 -12.01
N ALA A 95 -16.21 13.35 -11.16
CA ALA A 95 -15.02 13.15 -10.34
C ALA A 95 -13.74 13.13 -11.21
N GLU A 96 -12.73 13.90 -10.83
CA GLU A 96 -11.43 14.02 -11.52
C GLU A 96 -10.59 12.71 -11.51
N THR A 97 -11.18 11.58 -11.11
CA THR A 97 -10.53 10.28 -10.92
C THR A 97 -9.74 9.82 -12.15
N ASP A 98 -10.27 10.09 -13.34
CA ASP A 98 -9.59 9.77 -14.61
C ASP A 98 -8.28 10.55 -14.80
N THR A 99 -8.18 11.79 -14.29
CA THR A 99 -6.96 12.58 -14.39
C THR A 99 -5.88 12.11 -13.43
N ALA A 100 -6.26 11.72 -12.21
CA ALA A 100 -5.33 11.19 -11.20
C ALA A 100 -4.78 9.83 -11.64
N HIS A 101 -5.64 8.97 -12.18
CA HIS A 101 -5.25 7.67 -12.71
C HIS A 101 -4.29 7.79 -13.90
N ARG A 102 -4.57 8.70 -14.84
CA ARG A 102 -3.65 8.99 -15.97
C ARG A 102 -2.30 9.52 -15.52
N LYS A 103 -2.26 10.39 -14.50
CA LYS A 103 -1.00 10.86 -13.90
C LYS A 103 -0.21 9.68 -13.36
N LEU A 104 -0.83 8.84 -12.53
CA LEU A 104 -0.20 7.63 -11.96
C LEU A 104 0.40 6.72 -13.03
N GLU A 105 -0.32 6.43 -14.12
CA GLU A 105 0.22 5.59 -15.18
C GLU A 105 1.42 6.25 -15.88
N SER A 106 1.36 7.56 -16.11
CA SER A 106 2.48 8.31 -16.67
C SER A 106 3.72 8.33 -15.77
N SER A 107 3.58 8.43 -14.45
CA SER A 107 4.73 8.38 -13.53
C SER A 107 5.26 6.97 -13.38
N ARG A 108 4.40 5.95 -13.40
CA ARG A 108 4.80 4.55 -13.44
C ARG A 108 5.65 4.24 -14.68
N ALA A 109 5.22 4.70 -15.86
CA ALA A 109 5.99 4.55 -17.09
C ALA A 109 7.35 5.27 -17.02
N ARG A 110 7.37 6.52 -16.52
CA ARG A 110 8.61 7.29 -16.31
C ARG A 110 9.55 6.62 -15.32
N LEU A 111 9.03 6.05 -14.22
CA LEU A 111 9.82 5.27 -13.27
C LEU A 111 10.40 4.02 -13.91
N GLY A 112 9.60 3.29 -14.70
CA GLY A 112 10.08 2.14 -15.46
C GLY A 112 11.24 2.50 -16.40
N LEU A 113 11.09 3.57 -17.18
CA LEU A 113 12.14 4.06 -18.07
C LEU A 113 13.40 4.49 -17.28
N ALA A 114 13.23 5.28 -16.22
CA ALA A 114 14.33 5.73 -15.38
C ALA A 114 15.12 4.54 -14.81
N LEU A 115 14.43 3.52 -14.28
CA LEU A 115 15.06 2.31 -13.76
C LEU A 115 15.82 1.53 -14.85
N VAL A 116 15.30 1.45 -16.07
CA VAL A 116 16.02 0.82 -17.19
C VAL A 116 17.29 1.59 -17.52
N LEU A 117 17.21 2.92 -17.66
CA LEU A 117 18.38 3.76 -17.93
C LEU A 117 19.44 3.63 -16.83
N THR A 118 19.02 3.67 -15.56
CA THR A 118 19.91 3.50 -14.41
C THR A 118 20.52 2.10 -14.38
N GLY A 119 19.73 1.06 -14.64
CA GLY A 119 20.22 -0.31 -14.77
C GLY A 119 21.29 -0.44 -15.86
N SER A 120 21.04 0.12 -17.04
CA SER A 120 22.00 0.14 -18.15
C SER A 120 23.29 0.89 -17.79
N ALA A 121 23.19 2.05 -17.13
CA ALA A 121 24.35 2.81 -16.67
C ALA A 121 25.18 2.04 -15.62
N LEU A 122 24.52 1.36 -14.69
CA LEU A 122 25.17 0.53 -13.68
C LEU A 122 25.81 -0.72 -14.30
N THR A 123 25.19 -1.34 -15.30
CA THR A 123 25.81 -2.43 -16.07
C THR A 123 27.05 -1.95 -16.81
N ALA A 124 26.97 -0.81 -17.50
CA ALA A 124 28.14 -0.20 -18.12
C ALA A 124 29.24 0.08 -17.09
N SER A 125 28.87 0.53 -15.89
CA SER A 125 29.81 0.77 -14.77
C SER A 125 30.51 -0.50 -14.33
N ALA A 126 29.77 -1.58 -14.10
CA ALA A 126 30.35 -2.86 -13.76
C ALA A 126 31.34 -3.34 -14.83
N LEU A 127 30.99 -3.23 -16.11
CA LEU A 127 31.83 -3.66 -17.23
C LEU A 127 33.10 -2.80 -17.34
N VAL A 128 33.00 -1.48 -17.23
CA VAL A 128 34.16 -0.58 -17.28
C VAL A 128 35.10 -0.82 -16.11
N HIS A 129 34.56 -0.98 -14.89
CA HIS A 129 35.38 -1.30 -13.72
C HIS A 129 36.02 -2.69 -13.84
N LEU A 130 35.34 -3.66 -14.48
CA LEU A 130 35.91 -4.97 -14.78
C LEU A 130 37.07 -4.87 -15.78
N VAL A 131 36.92 -4.09 -16.85
CA VAL A 131 38.01 -3.81 -17.80
C VAL A 131 39.18 -3.15 -17.07
N ARG A 132 38.92 -2.15 -16.22
CA ARG A 132 39.95 -1.49 -15.40
C ARG A 132 40.65 -2.48 -14.47
N TYR A 133 39.90 -3.41 -13.86
CA TYR A 133 40.46 -4.47 -13.03
C TYR A 133 41.40 -5.37 -13.83
N ILE A 134 40.98 -5.82 -15.01
CA ILE A 134 41.79 -6.67 -15.90
C ILE A 134 43.05 -5.92 -16.33
N LEU A 135 42.93 -4.64 -16.70
CA LEU A 135 44.10 -3.81 -17.05
C LEU A 135 45.09 -3.72 -15.91
N LEU A 136 44.65 -3.54 -14.66
CA LEU A 136 45.54 -3.52 -13.49
C LEU A 136 46.25 -4.86 -13.27
N VAL A 137 45.54 -5.98 -13.48
CA VAL A 137 46.13 -7.32 -13.39
C VAL A 137 47.18 -7.53 -14.49
N VAL A 138 46.87 -7.17 -15.74
CA VAL A 138 47.83 -7.28 -16.86
C VAL A 138 49.02 -6.34 -16.68
N ASN A 139 48.78 -5.11 -16.17
CA ASN A 139 49.83 -4.13 -15.93
C ASN A 139 50.89 -4.63 -14.93
N ARG A 140 50.52 -5.57 -14.07
CA ARG A 140 51.43 -6.21 -13.11
C ARG A 140 52.56 -6.97 -13.80
N ASP A 141 52.24 -7.66 -14.90
CA ASP A 141 53.17 -8.54 -15.60
C ASP A 141 53.75 -7.89 -16.86
N ARG A 142 53.05 -6.90 -17.44
CA ARG A 142 53.49 -6.18 -18.63
C ARG A 142 53.16 -4.69 -18.48
N PRO A 143 54.13 -3.78 -18.62
CA PRO A 143 53.84 -2.36 -18.58
C PRO A 143 52.88 -1.99 -19.72
N LEU A 144 51.71 -1.45 -19.37
CA LEU A 144 50.74 -0.97 -20.34
C LEU A 144 51.15 0.40 -20.89
N PRO A 145 50.78 0.72 -22.15
CA PRO A 145 50.87 2.06 -22.69
C PRO A 145 50.14 3.08 -21.81
N GLU A 146 50.80 4.21 -21.51
CA GLU A 146 50.26 5.28 -20.65
C GLU A 146 48.87 5.76 -21.11
N PHE A 147 48.63 5.85 -22.42
CA PHE A 147 47.34 6.30 -22.96
C PHE A 147 46.16 5.41 -22.53
N LEU A 148 46.37 4.08 -22.38
CA LEU A 148 45.32 3.15 -21.95
C LEU A 148 44.99 3.34 -20.47
N ILE A 149 46.00 3.64 -19.66
CA ILE A 149 45.82 3.92 -18.23
C ILE A 149 44.98 5.19 -18.08
N VAL A 150 45.38 6.28 -18.74
CA VAL A 150 44.66 7.56 -18.70
C VAL A 150 43.24 7.43 -19.25
N ALA A 151 43.07 6.78 -20.41
CA ALA A 151 41.74 6.58 -21.01
C ALA A 151 40.80 5.77 -20.11
N SER A 152 41.30 4.70 -19.47
CA SER A 152 40.48 3.88 -18.58
C SER A 152 40.14 4.60 -17.26
N ASP A 153 40.98 5.51 -16.78
CA ASP A 153 40.64 6.38 -15.64
C ASP A 153 39.49 7.33 -15.98
N TRP A 154 39.58 8.05 -17.09
CA TRP A 154 38.51 8.94 -17.54
C TRP A 154 37.20 8.20 -17.83
N LEU A 155 37.27 7.02 -18.44
CA LEU A 155 36.10 6.20 -18.71
C LEU A 155 35.42 5.73 -17.41
N THR A 156 36.20 5.37 -16.39
CA THR A 156 35.69 4.98 -15.07
C THR A 156 34.95 6.13 -14.40
N VAL A 157 35.53 7.35 -14.44
CA VAL A 157 34.89 8.56 -13.90
C VAL A 157 33.61 8.88 -14.67
N PHE A 158 33.67 8.89 -16.01
CA PHE A 158 32.53 9.18 -16.88
C PHE A 158 31.34 8.27 -16.57
N VAL A 159 31.56 6.96 -16.56
CA VAL A 159 30.49 6.01 -16.28
C VAL A 159 30.01 6.09 -14.83
N GLY A 160 30.89 6.42 -13.87
CA GLY A 160 30.48 6.74 -12.50
C GLY A 160 29.50 7.92 -12.42
N VAL A 161 29.77 9.00 -13.16
CA VAL A 161 28.88 10.16 -13.26
C VAL A 161 27.55 9.79 -13.90
N VAL A 162 27.57 9.03 -15.01
CA VAL A 162 26.33 8.58 -15.68
C VAL A 162 25.49 7.69 -14.76
N ALA A 163 26.11 6.77 -14.02
CA ALA A 163 25.42 5.93 -13.04
C ALA A 163 24.82 6.75 -11.90
N PHE A 164 25.53 7.77 -11.41
CA PHE A 164 25.02 8.69 -10.39
C PHE A 164 23.81 9.51 -10.90
N LEU A 165 23.90 10.06 -12.11
CA LEU A 165 22.77 10.78 -12.73
C LEU A 165 21.55 9.87 -12.92
N GLY A 166 21.78 8.62 -13.34
CA GLY A 166 20.74 7.59 -13.38
C GLY A 166 20.11 7.34 -12.02
N PHE A 167 20.91 7.20 -10.96
CA PHE A 167 20.40 7.05 -9.59
C PHE A 167 19.51 8.22 -9.16
N VAL A 168 19.94 9.46 -9.43
CA VAL A 168 19.15 10.67 -9.14
C VAL A 168 17.83 10.65 -9.92
N LEU A 169 17.88 10.38 -11.23
CA LEU A 169 16.68 10.30 -12.08
C LEU A 169 15.68 9.26 -11.58
N ALA A 170 16.15 8.04 -11.27
CA ALA A 170 15.30 6.97 -10.74
C ALA A 170 14.68 7.33 -9.39
N THR A 171 15.44 8.01 -8.52
CA THR A 171 14.95 8.47 -7.21
C THR A 171 13.86 9.54 -7.37
N LEU A 172 14.07 10.53 -8.25
CA LEU A 172 13.06 11.55 -8.55
C LEU A 172 11.79 10.94 -9.15
N ALA A 173 11.93 10.01 -10.10
CA ALA A 173 10.81 9.32 -10.71
C ALA A 173 10.06 8.45 -9.68
N PHE A 174 10.78 7.80 -8.77
CA PHE A 174 10.20 7.01 -7.69
C PHE A 174 9.40 7.86 -6.72
N MET A 175 9.95 8.99 -6.26
CA MET A 175 9.21 9.94 -5.42
C MET A 175 7.93 10.43 -6.10
N ARG A 176 8.03 10.82 -7.38
CA ARG A 176 6.87 11.29 -8.15
C ARG A 176 5.79 10.20 -8.25
N TRP A 177 6.20 8.98 -8.54
CA TRP A 177 5.31 7.82 -8.60
C TRP A 177 4.63 7.54 -7.25
N VAL A 178 5.37 7.54 -6.14
CA VAL A 178 4.78 7.33 -4.80
C VAL A 178 3.77 8.42 -4.45
N LEU A 179 4.06 9.69 -4.76
CA LEU A 179 3.13 10.80 -4.50
C LEU A 179 1.83 10.65 -5.30
N GLU A 180 1.93 10.31 -6.59
CA GLU A 180 0.75 10.11 -7.44
C GLU A 180 -0.02 8.84 -7.06
N LEU A 181 0.69 7.78 -6.67
CA LEU A 181 0.09 6.54 -6.19
C LEU A 181 -0.75 6.77 -4.93
N ARG A 182 -0.25 7.58 -3.99
CA ARG A 182 -1.01 7.98 -2.81
C ARG A 182 -2.20 8.83 -3.19
N ALA A 183 -1.99 9.88 -3.99
CA ALA A 183 -3.07 10.78 -4.41
C ALA A 183 -4.23 10.01 -5.07
N ASP A 184 -3.93 9.07 -5.97
CA ASP A 184 -4.91 8.19 -6.62
C ASP A 184 -5.65 7.30 -5.60
N THR A 185 -4.92 6.71 -4.65
CA THR A 185 -5.49 5.79 -3.64
C THR A 185 -6.40 6.50 -2.63
N TYR A 186 -6.03 7.70 -2.19
CA TYR A 186 -6.87 8.48 -1.28
C TYR A 186 -8.06 9.10 -2.01
N ALA A 187 -7.86 9.58 -3.25
CA ALA A 187 -8.94 10.10 -4.07
C ALA A 187 -10.01 9.03 -4.39
N SER A 188 -9.59 7.79 -4.71
CA SER A 188 -10.53 6.68 -4.91
C SER A 188 -11.30 6.31 -3.65
N ALA A 189 -10.78 6.64 -2.46
CA ALA A 189 -11.46 6.45 -1.17
C ALA A 189 -12.41 7.60 -0.81
N GLY A 190 -12.42 8.69 -1.57
CA GLY A 190 -13.07 9.95 -1.17
C GLY A 190 -12.40 10.60 0.05
N LEU A 191 -11.13 10.31 0.30
CA LEU A 191 -10.36 10.82 1.44
C LEU A 191 -9.28 11.80 0.98
N ALA A 192 -8.95 12.76 1.84
CA ALA A 192 -7.75 13.58 1.67
C ALA A 192 -6.53 12.86 2.26
N ASP A 193 -5.37 12.92 1.59
CA ASP A 193 -4.12 12.36 2.12
C ASP A 193 -3.73 13.11 3.42
N PRO A 194 -3.64 12.41 4.57
CA PRO A 194 -3.30 13.05 5.85
C PRO A 194 -1.85 13.55 5.90
N ARG A 195 -0.95 13.01 5.06
CA ARG A 195 0.47 13.37 5.07
C ARG A 195 0.74 14.48 4.07
N ARG A 196 1.56 15.46 4.47
CA ARG A 196 2.04 16.50 3.56
C ARG A 196 2.94 15.88 2.47
N PRO A 197 2.83 16.32 1.20
CA PRO A 197 3.57 15.73 0.08
C PRO A 197 5.09 15.85 0.25
N GLY A 198 5.59 16.95 0.81
CA GLY A 198 7.02 17.11 1.11
C GLY A 198 7.56 16.07 2.09
N TRP A 199 6.75 15.66 3.07
CA TRP A 199 7.13 14.61 4.03
C TRP A 199 7.16 13.23 3.34
N VAL A 200 6.17 12.92 2.51
CA VAL A 200 6.17 11.68 1.72
C VAL A 200 7.38 11.61 0.78
N ALA A 201 7.71 12.73 0.13
CA ALA A 201 8.89 12.83 -0.73
C ALA A 201 10.19 12.60 0.07
N ALA A 202 10.33 13.22 1.25
CA ALA A 202 11.47 13.01 2.13
C ALA A 202 11.61 11.53 2.55
N LEU A 203 10.52 10.90 2.99
CA LEU A 203 10.49 9.48 3.36
C LEU A 203 10.82 8.54 2.19
N SER A 204 10.53 8.94 0.95
CA SER A 204 10.70 8.09 -0.23
C SER A 204 11.96 8.39 -1.04
N GLY A 205 12.61 9.53 -0.81
CA GLY A 205 13.69 10.03 -1.64
C GLY A 205 15.03 10.15 -0.92
N LEU A 206 15.02 10.54 0.35
CA LEU A 206 16.26 10.80 1.08
C LEU A 206 17.00 9.47 1.33
N PRO A 207 18.25 9.32 0.87
CA PRO A 207 19.05 8.12 1.16
C PRO A 207 19.08 7.82 2.66
N LEU A 208 19.18 6.54 3.01
CA LEU A 208 19.08 6.01 4.38
C LEU A 208 17.68 6.10 4.99
N ILE A 209 17.03 7.27 4.94
CA ILE A 209 15.65 7.46 5.43
C ILE A 209 14.69 6.59 4.60
N ASN A 210 14.90 6.56 3.29
CA ASN A 210 14.14 5.78 2.32
C ASN A 210 14.11 4.27 2.60
N LEU A 211 15.11 3.74 3.31
CA LEU A 211 15.19 2.32 3.65
C LEU A 211 14.02 1.84 4.53
N ILE A 212 13.47 2.75 5.33
CA ILE A 212 12.33 2.52 6.21
C ILE A 212 11.10 3.30 5.71
N GLY A 213 11.32 4.53 5.23
CA GLY A 213 10.27 5.45 4.82
C GLY A 213 9.46 4.97 3.61
N ALA A 214 10.08 4.54 2.51
CA ALA A 214 9.31 4.07 1.34
C ALA A 214 8.50 2.81 1.62
N PRO A 215 9.04 1.76 2.28
CA PRO A 215 8.25 0.58 2.64
C PRO A 215 7.02 0.95 3.48
N LEU A 216 7.18 1.84 4.46
CA LEU A 216 6.10 2.31 5.32
C LEU A 216 5.01 3.01 4.49
N VAL A 217 5.41 3.95 3.63
CA VAL A 217 4.48 4.70 2.76
C VAL A 217 3.77 3.78 1.77
N LEU A 218 4.47 2.79 1.20
CA LEU A 218 3.89 1.80 0.28
C LEU A 218 2.95 0.83 1.01
N GLN A 219 3.23 0.49 2.26
CA GLN A 219 2.37 -0.35 3.08
C GLN A 219 1.06 0.36 3.42
N GLU A 220 1.10 1.66 3.75
CA GLU A 220 -0.12 2.47 3.94
C GLU A 220 -1.01 2.43 2.69
N VAL A 221 -0.41 2.64 1.51
CA VAL A 221 -1.14 2.52 0.23
C VAL A 221 -1.72 1.11 0.04
N ALA A 222 -0.93 0.08 0.30
CA ALA A 222 -1.37 -1.31 0.17
C ALA A 222 -2.58 -1.61 1.06
N THR A 223 -2.58 -1.16 2.32
CA THR A 223 -3.71 -1.37 3.24
C THR A 223 -5.00 -0.71 2.75
N HIS A 224 -4.90 0.49 2.18
CA HIS A 224 -6.08 1.17 1.61
C HIS A 224 -6.59 0.47 0.35
N ARG A 225 -5.70 0.14 -0.59
CA ARG A 225 -6.11 -0.51 -1.86
C ARG A 225 -6.73 -1.89 -1.64
N VAL A 226 -6.16 -2.71 -0.75
CA VAL A 226 -6.72 -4.03 -0.42
C VAL A 226 -8.09 -3.91 0.25
N GLY A 227 -8.32 -2.87 1.05
CA GLY A 227 -9.63 -2.61 1.65
C GLY A 227 -10.69 -2.14 0.64
N GLN A 228 -10.27 -1.50 -0.45
CA GLN A 228 -11.16 -0.98 -1.50
C GLN A 228 -11.48 -2.00 -2.59
N ASP A 229 -10.49 -2.82 -2.97
CA ASP A 229 -10.60 -3.76 -4.08
C ASP A 229 -10.50 -5.21 -3.57
N PRO A 230 -11.64 -5.92 -3.44
CA PRO A 230 -11.67 -7.31 -2.99
C PRO A 230 -10.90 -8.29 -3.90
N SER A 231 -10.53 -7.90 -5.12
CA SER A 231 -9.73 -8.73 -6.02
C SER A 231 -8.24 -8.77 -5.64
N LEU A 232 -7.79 -7.83 -4.79
CA LEU A 232 -6.42 -7.79 -4.30
C LEU A 232 -6.24 -8.69 -3.07
N ASP A 233 -5.50 -9.78 -3.24
CA ASP A 233 -5.10 -10.63 -2.12
C ASP A 233 -4.06 -9.92 -1.23
N ALA A 234 -4.44 -9.64 0.02
CA ALA A 234 -3.62 -9.01 1.04
C ALA A 234 -2.28 -9.74 1.25
N ASP A 235 -2.30 -11.07 1.25
CA ASP A 235 -1.11 -11.89 1.51
C ASP A 235 -0.15 -11.86 0.33
N LEU A 236 -0.67 -11.84 -0.89
CA LEU A 236 0.14 -11.71 -2.09
C LEU A 236 0.82 -10.33 -2.17
N VAL A 237 0.05 -9.25 -1.94
CA VAL A 237 0.57 -7.87 -1.94
C VAL A 237 1.63 -7.72 -0.85
N GLY A 238 1.36 -8.19 0.37
CA GLY A 238 2.30 -8.17 1.48
C GLY A 238 3.60 -8.94 1.19
N ARG A 239 3.52 -10.11 0.53
CA ARG A 239 4.70 -10.86 0.07
C ARG A 239 5.49 -10.11 -1.00
N ARG A 240 4.83 -9.46 -1.96
CA ARG A 240 5.49 -8.65 -3.01
C ARG A 240 6.24 -7.46 -2.39
N LEU A 241 5.60 -6.72 -1.47
CA LEU A 241 6.23 -5.60 -0.75
C LEU A 241 7.43 -6.05 0.09
N ARG A 242 7.31 -7.19 0.79
CA ARG A 242 8.41 -7.73 1.59
C ARG A 242 9.61 -8.15 0.74
N LYS A 243 9.37 -8.81 -0.41
CA LYS A 243 10.43 -9.16 -1.36
C LYS A 243 11.11 -7.90 -1.91
N LEU A 244 10.33 -6.87 -2.25
CA LEU A 244 10.86 -5.57 -2.67
C LEU A 244 11.74 -4.96 -1.59
N TRP A 245 11.28 -4.94 -0.34
CA TRP A 245 12.05 -4.40 0.78
C TRP A 245 13.36 -5.16 1.02
N VAL A 246 13.33 -6.50 1.03
CA VAL A 246 14.54 -7.32 1.19
C VAL A 246 15.54 -7.06 0.06
N ALA A 247 15.07 -7.02 -1.19
CA ALA A 247 15.92 -6.72 -2.33
C ALA A 247 16.52 -5.30 -2.24
N TRP A 248 15.74 -4.33 -1.78
CA TRP A 248 16.19 -2.96 -1.54
C TRP A 248 17.28 -2.87 -0.47
N VAL A 249 17.10 -3.57 0.66
CA VAL A 249 18.10 -3.66 1.74
C VAL A 249 19.39 -4.28 1.23
N LEU A 250 19.30 -5.39 0.51
CA LEU A 250 20.47 -6.08 -0.03
C LEU A 250 21.31 -5.18 -0.95
N VAL A 251 20.66 -4.42 -1.83
CA VAL A 251 21.33 -3.47 -2.73
C VAL A 251 22.03 -2.35 -1.95
N ASN A 252 21.38 -1.81 -0.91
CA ASN A 252 21.98 -0.76 -0.08
C ASN A 252 23.17 -1.29 0.75
N VAL A 253 23.08 -2.53 1.25
CA VAL A 253 24.20 -3.18 1.94
C VAL A 253 25.38 -3.39 0.99
N ALA A 254 25.13 -3.86 -0.24
CA ALA A 254 26.17 -4.01 -1.25
C ALA A 254 26.81 -2.65 -1.64
N ALA A 255 26.01 -1.59 -1.76
CA ALA A 255 26.49 -0.23 -2.00
C ALA A 255 27.35 0.29 -0.83
N ALA A 256 26.89 0.13 0.41
CA ALA A 256 27.64 0.53 1.60
C ALA A 256 28.96 -0.23 1.72
N ALA A 257 28.95 -1.55 1.49
CA ALA A 257 30.16 -2.38 1.50
C ALA A 257 31.19 -1.91 0.45
N ALA A 258 30.74 -1.59 -0.77
CA ALA A 258 31.62 -1.06 -1.82
C ALA A 258 32.20 0.32 -1.45
N ILE A 259 31.40 1.21 -0.88
CA ILE A 259 31.87 2.53 -0.40
C ILE A 259 32.91 2.36 0.69
N VAL A 260 32.65 1.52 1.70
CA VAL A 260 33.60 1.24 2.79
C VAL A 260 34.89 0.65 2.23
N ALA A 261 34.81 -0.33 1.33
CA ALA A 261 35.98 -0.92 0.71
C ALA A 261 36.80 0.14 -0.06
N ARG A 262 36.13 1.07 -0.76
CA ARG A 262 36.80 2.16 -1.48
C ARG A 262 37.48 3.16 -0.54
N LEU A 263 36.83 3.51 0.58
CA LEU A 263 37.41 4.39 1.60
C LEU A 263 38.63 3.75 2.27
N VAL A 264 38.57 2.46 2.57
CA VAL A 264 39.70 1.71 3.14
C VAL A 264 40.85 1.61 2.14
N ALA A 265 40.57 1.32 0.88
CA ALA A 265 41.57 1.31 -0.18
C ALA A 265 42.23 2.68 -0.38
N TRP A 266 41.49 3.77 -0.25
CA TRP A 266 42.06 5.11 -0.38
C TRP A 266 43.05 5.45 0.76
N ARG A 267 42.86 4.86 1.95
CA ARG A 267 43.80 5.01 3.07
C ARG A 267 44.92 3.98 3.11
N SER A 268 44.94 3.02 2.18
CA SER A 268 45.86 1.89 2.20
C SER A 268 46.76 1.91 0.97
N ASP A 269 48.08 1.87 1.18
CA ASP A 269 49.06 1.73 0.08
C ASP A 269 49.17 0.28 -0.44
N SER A 270 48.26 -0.61 -0.02
CA SER A 270 48.27 -2.01 -0.43
C SER A 270 47.52 -2.24 -1.74
N LEU A 271 48.21 -2.86 -2.70
CA LEU A 271 47.64 -3.28 -3.99
C LEU A 271 46.48 -4.28 -3.82
N GLN A 272 46.53 -5.14 -2.80
CA GLN A 272 45.48 -6.12 -2.54
C GLN A 272 44.19 -5.43 -2.07
N THR A 273 44.30 -4.41 -1.21
CA THR A 273 43.16 -3.62 -0.74
C THR A 273 42.51 -2.87 -1.90
N GLY A 274 43.32 -2.29 -2.80
CA GLY A 274 42.84 -1.62 -4.01
C GLY A 274 42.07 -2.56 -4.95
N ALA A 275 42.60 -3.75 -5.21
CA ALA A 275 41.94 -4.76 -6.04
C ALA A 275 40.62 -5.26 -5.43
N ASN A 276 40.60 -5.53 -4.12
CA ASN A 276 39.38 -5.97 -3.42
C ASN A 276 38.29 -4.88 -3.44
N ALA A 277 38.67 -3.61 -3.27
CA ALA A 277 37.74 -2.50 -3.38
C ALA A 277 37.13 -2.39 -4.78
N LEU A 278 37.93 -2.58 -5.83
CA LEU A 278 37.45 -2.57 -7.20
C LEU A 278 36.48 -3.73 -7.48
N ALA A 279 36.79 -4.93 -6.98
CA ALA A 279 35.88 -6.08 -7.05
C ALA A 279 34.54 -5.79 -6.35
N MET A 280 34.57 -5.17 -5.16
CA MET A 280 33.34 -4.78 -4.45
C MET A 280 32.50 -3.76 -5.23
N VAL A 281 33.13 -2.80 -5.92
CA VAL A 281 32.42 -1.85 -6.80
C VAL A 281 31.74 -2.57 -7.96
N ILE A 282 32.44 -3.51 -8.62
CA ILE A 282 31.88 -4.31 -9.73
C ILE A 282 30.66 -5.10 -9.25
N VAL A 283 30.79 -5.83 -8.15
CA VAL A 283 29.70 -6.64 -7.58
C VAL A 283 28.52 -5.76 -7.17
N SER A 284 28.77 -4.64 -6.51
CA SER A 284 27.74 -3.69 -6.09
C SER A 284 26.99 -3.07 -7.27
N ALA A 285 27.72 -2.65 -8.32
CA ALA A 285 27.12 -2.13 -9.55
C ALA A 285 26.28 -3.20 -10.27
N ALA A 286 26.74 -4.45 -10.32
CA ALA A 286 26.01 -5.56 -10.92
C ALA A 286 24.72 -5.89 -10.15
N ILE A 287 24.78 -5.97 -8.81
CA ILE A 287 23.60 -6.19 -7.95
C ILE A 287 22.59 -5.05 -8.11
N SER A 288 23.08 -3.80 -8.11
CA SER A 288 22.25 -2.61 -8.28
C SER A 288 21.58 -2.57 -9.65
N ALA A 289 22.29 -2.95 -10.72
CA ALA A 289 21.73 -3.08 -12.07
C ALA A 289 20.64 -4.15 -12.13
N ALA A 290 20.91 -5.34 -11.57
CA ALA A 290 19.95 -6.43 -11.51
C ALA A 290 18.68 -6.03 -10.76
N PHE A 291 18.83 -5.30 -9.64
CA PHE A 291 17.71 -4.74 -8.90
C PHE A 291 16.93 -3.72 -9.72
N ALA A 292 17.59 -2.80 -10.43
CA ALA A 292 16.93 -1.80 -11.25
C ALA A 292 16.07 -2.44 -12.35
N PHE A 293 16.62 -3.42 -13.09
CA PHE A 293 15.86 -4.17 -14.10
C PHE A 293 14.74 -5.04 -13.50
N TRP A 294 14.97 -5.63 -12.33
CA TRP A 294 13.95 -6.39 -11.62
C TRP A 294 12.80 -5.49 -11.17
N MET A 295 13.10 -4.34 -10.58
CA MET A 295 12.11 -3.36 -10.14
C MET A 295 11.33 -2.77 -11.31
N ALA A 296 12.00 -2.44 -12.43
CA ALA A 296 11.34 -1.95 -13.65
C ALA A 296 10.30 -2.93 -14.20
N ARG A 297 10.55 -4.24 -14.09
CA ARG A 297 9.56 -5.28 -14.44
C ARG A 297 8.44 -5.39 -13.40
N ARG A 298 8.77 -5.25 -12.11
CA ARG A 298 7.82 -5.47 -11.01
C ARG A 298 6.87 -4.31 -10.76
N VAL A 299 7.28 -3.07 -11.01
CA VAL A 299 6.50 -1.87 -10.68
C VAL A 299 5.10 -1.85 -11.31
N ARG A 300 4.95 -2.49 -12.49
CA ARG A 300 3.66 -2.70 -13.15
C ARG A 300 2.75 -3.65 -12.38
N THR A 301 3.32 -4.78 -11.96
CA THR A 301 2.62 -5.88 -11.28
C THR A 301 2.42 -5.69 -9.77
N LEU A 302 2.92 -4.62 -9.15
CA LEU A 302 2.91 -4.49 -7.68
C LEU A 302 1.49 -4.53 -7.10
N PHE A 303 0.55 -3.85 -7.76
CA PHE A 303 -0.85 -3.72 -7.34
C PHE A 303 -1.83 -4.31 -8.36
N GLU A 304 -1.37 -5.19 -9.25
CA GLU A 304 -2.27 -5.97 -10.10
C GLU A 304 -2.89 -7.10 -9.26
N ALA A 305 -4.20 -7.30 -9.42
CA ALA A 305 -4.92 -8.44 -8.89
C ALA A 305 -4.18 -9.74 -9.26
N ALA A 306 -4.18 -10.71 -8.34
CA ALA A 306 -3.81 -12.07 -8.73
C ALA A 306 -4.68 -12.41 -9.94
N GLU A 307 -4.08 -12.87 -11.04
CA GLU A 307 -4.80 -13.28 -12.25
C GLU A 307 -6.12 -13.92 -11.82
N ALA A 308 -7.24 -13.28 -12.19
CA ALA A 308 -8.56 -13.70 -11.74
C ALA A 308 -8.63 -15.21 -11.94
N ALA A 309 -8.80 -15.95 -10.83
CA ALA A 309 -8.90 -17.40 -10.88
C ALA A 309 -9.84 -17.76 -12.03
N PRO A 310 -9.44 -18.66 -12.96
CA PRO A 310 -10.15 -18.86 -14.21
C PRO A 310 -11.62 -19.04 -13.90
N VAL A 311 -12.45 -18.09 -14.35
CA VAL A 311 -13.88 -18.08 -14.06
C VAL A 311 -14.42 -19.45 -14.46
N PRO A 312 -14.94 -20.26 -13.51
CA PRO A 312 -15.39 -21.60 -13.82
C PRO A 312 -16.50 -21.50 -14.87
N THR A 313 -16.24 -21.98 -16.08
CA THR A 313 -17.21 -21.96 -17.20
C THR A 313 -18.45 -22.78 -16.93
N ARG A 314 -18.44 -23.60 -15.87
CA ARG A 314 -19.60 -24.36 -15.40
C ARG A 314 -19.98 -23.92 -14.00
N ARG A 315 -21.07 -23.15 -13.91
CA ARG A 315 -21.78 -22.90 -12.67
C ARG A 315 -22.50 -24.19 -12.27
N TRP A 316 -22.10 -24.81 -11.18
CA TRP A 316 -22.83 -25.96 -10.63
C TRP A 316 -24.21 -25.49 -10.18
N VAL A 317 -25.24 -25.87 -10.93
CA VAL A 317 -26.63 -25.73 -10.50
C VAL A 317 -26.95 -26.99 -9.71
N ALA A 318 -27.26 -26.84 -8.42
CA ALA A 318 -27.84 -27.93 -7.65
C ALA A 318 -29.23 -28.20 -8.24
N VAL A 319 -29.35 -29.31 -8.96
CA VAL A 319 -30.65 -29.82 -9.40
C VAL A 319 -31.23 -30.55 -8.19
N GLY A 320 -32.28 -29.97 -7.61
CA GLY A 320 -33.13 -30.61 -6.61
C GLY A 320 -34.30 -31.33 -7.26
#